data_AF-A0AAV0BPH9-F1
#
_entry.id   AF-A0AAV0BPH9-F1
#
_cell.length_a   1.000
_cell.length_b   1.000
_cell.length_c   1.000
_cell.angle_alpha   90.00
_cell.angle_beta   90.00
_cell.angle_gamma   90.00
#
_symmetry.space_group_name_H-M   'P 1'
#
loop_
_entity.id
_entity.type
_entity.pdbx_description
1 polymer ?
#
loop_
_entity_poly.entity_id
_entity_poly.type
_entity_poly.pdbx_seq_one_letter_code
_entity_poly.pdbx_strand_id
1 'polypeptide(L)'
;LDYGQSLSRFNLAYETWGILSSAKDNVILLPIALSASSHAKSHDLNKSFGWWEKFIGHGPNYPIDLNWYFVICTNVLGSCYGSTGPSSINPETNEPMGP
;
A
#
# COMPACT_ATOMS: atom_id res chain seq x y z
N LEU A 1 -9.63 -17.57 -0.89
CA LEU A 1 -8.43 -17.60 -0.04
C LEU A 1 -7.82 -18.99 -0.15
N ASP A 2 -6.51 -19.12 0.03
CA ASP A 2 -5.79 -20.38 -0.21
C ASP A 2 -6.25 -21.53 0.72
N TYR A 3 -6.86 -21.20 1.85
CA TYR A 3 -7.46 -22.16 2.81
C TYR A 3 -8.96 -22.42 2.59
N GLY A 4 -9.52 -22.04 1.43
CA GLY A 4 -10.87 -22.41 1.00
C GLY A 4 -11.99 -21.44 1.37
N GLN A 5 -11.72 -20.40 2.16
CA GLN A 5 -12.71 -19.36 2.47
C GLN A 5 -12.77 -18.29 1.37
N SER A 6 -13.85 -17.52 1.34
CA SER A 6 -14.03 -16.37 0.45
C SER A 6 -14.23 -15.10 1.26
N LEU A 7 -13.67 -13.99 0.76
CA LEU A 7 -13.96 -12.65 1.25
C LEU A 7 -14.75 -11.92 0.16
N SER A 8 -16.06 -11.74 0.37
CA SER A 8 -16.99 -11.21 -0.65
C SER A 8 -16.66 -9.77 -1.05
N ARG A 9 -16.15 -8.98 -0.10
CA ARG A 9 -15.66 -7.62 -0.30
C ARG A 9 -14.46 -7.36 0.60
N PHE A 10 -13.49 -6.61 0.08
CA PHE A 10 -12.35 -6.14 0.86
C PHE A 10 -11.92 -4.76 0.39
N ASN A 11 -11.30 -4.02 1.29
CA ASN A 11 -10.59 -2.79 1.01
C ASN A 11 -9.08 -3.09 1.05
N LEU A 12 -8.34 -2.52 0.11
CA LEU A 12 -6.89 -2.55 0.12
C LEU A 12 -6.40 -1.11 0.21
N ALA A 13 -5.73 -0.77 1.30
CA ALA A 13 -5.06 0.52 1.42
C ALA A 13 -3.77 0.51 0.60
N TYR A 14 -3.54 1.56 -0.17
CA TYR A 14 -2.34 1.72 -0.96
C TYR A 14 -2.00 3.19 -1.15
N GLU A 15 -0.73 3.47 -1.44
CA GLU A 15 -0.24 4.79 -1.79
C GLU A 15 0.60 4.71 -3.06
N THR A 16 0.71 5.84 -3.75
CA THR A 16 1.44 5.93 -5.01
C THR A 16 2.32 7.16 -5.08
N TRP A 17 3.46 7.04 -5.77
CA TRP A 17 4.37 8.15 -6.03
C TRP A 17 4.87 8.12 -7.48
N GLY A 18 5.21 9.29 -8.01
CA GLY A 18 5.66 9.44 -9.41
C GLY A 18 4.50 9.58 -10.39
N ILE A 19 4.80 9.43 -11.69
CA ILE A 19 3.83 9.60 -12.79
C ILE A 19 3.80 8.31 -13.62
N LEU A 20 2.62 7.72 -13.76
CA LEU A 20 2.42 6.56 -14.63
C LEU A 20 2.62 6.95 -16.09
N SER A 21 3.51 6.26 -16.79
CA SER A 21 3.73 6.49 -18.22
C SER A 21 2.48 6.11 -19.03
N SER A 22 2.32 6.71 -20.21
CA SER A 22 1.22 6.36 -21.12
C SER A 22 1.23 4.88 -21.54
N ALA A 23 2.44 4.29 -21.65
CA ALA A 23 2.65 2.88 -21.96
C ALA A 23 2.46 1.96 -20.73
N LYS A 24 2.41 2.50 -19.50
CA LYS A 24 2.33 1.77 -18.23
C LYS A 24 3.48 0.79 -18.01
N ASP A 25 4.65 1.13 -18.54
CA ASP A 25 5.88 0.32 -18.51
C ASP A 25 6.86 0.73 -17.40
N ASN A 26 6.51 1.73 -16.59
CA ASN A 26 7.37 2.27 -15.54
C ASN A 26 6.89 1.97 -14.11
N VAL A 27 6.11 0.91 -13.92
CA VAL A 27 5.49 0.58 -12.62
C VAL A 27 6.41 -0.27 -11.75
N ILE A 28 6.56 0.13 -10.48
CA ILE A 28 7.17 -0.69 -9.42
C ILE A 28 6.08 -1.01 -8.38
N LEU A 29 5.83 -2.30 -8.13
CA LEU A 29 5.03 -2.74 -7.00
C LEU A 29 5.94 -2.94 -5.78
N LEU A 30 5.63 -2.24 -4.70
CA LEU A 30 6.38 -2.23 -3.46
C LEU A 30 5.60 -3.01 -2.38
N PRO A 31 5.96 -4.27 -2.09
CA PRO A 31 5.38 -4.99 -0.98
C PRO A 31 5.93 -4.49 0.35
N ILE A 32 5.12 -4.58 1.39
CA ILE A 32 5.47 -4.18 2.75
C ILE A 32 6.07 -5.33 3.55
N ALA A 33 6.91 -5.01 4.53
CA ALA A 33 7.31 -5.94 5.58
C ALA A 33 6.20 -6.09 6.64
N LEU A 34 6.34 -7.05 7.55
CA LEU A 34 5.30 -7.50 8.48
C LEU A 34 4.56 -6.38 9.23
N SER A 35 5.28 -5.37 9.73
CA SER A 35 4.72 -4.30 10.57
C SER A 35 4.63 -2.94 9.87
N ALA A 36 4.97 -2.88 8.58
CA ALA A 36 4.92 -1.64 7.82
C ALA A 36 3.51 -1.41 7.26
N SER A 37 3.16 -0.16 6.99
CA SER A 37 1.94 0.21 6.26
C SER A 37 2.24 0.49 4.78
N SER A 38 1.22 0.82 3.98
CA SER A 38 1.43 1.34 2.62
C SER A 38 2.29 2.60 2.57
N HIS A 39 2.49 3.31 3.69
CA HIS A 39 3.17 4.60 3.75
C HIS A 39 4.70 4.48 3.70
N ALA A 40 5.23 4.20 2.50
CA ALA A 40 6.66 4.06 2.27
C ALA A 40 7.40 5.42 2.18
N LYS A 41 6.71 6.48 1.75
CA LYS A 41 7.25 7.84 1.63
C LYS A 41 6.21 8.93 1.91
N SER A 42 6.64 10.03 2.50
CA SER A 42 5.88 11.28 2.63
C SER A 42 5.35 11.78 1.27
N HIS A 43 4.17 12.40 1.28
CA HIS A 43 3.53 13.03 0.12
C HIS A 43 2.61 14.18 0.58
N ASP A 44 1.85 14.80 -0.32
CA ASP A 44 1.10 16.02 0.00
C ASP A 44 -0.01 15.87 1.03
N LEU A 45 -0.67 14.71 1.07
CA LEU A 45 -1.75 14.45 2.03
C LEU A 45 -1.22 13.85 3.36
N ASN A 46 -0.02 13.27 3.35
CA ASN A 46 0.63 12.72 4.54
C ASN A 46 2.11 13.11 4.55
N LYS A 47 2.44 14.12 5.36
CA LYS A 47 3.79 14.71 5.48
C LYS A 47 4.70 13.98 6.47
N SER A 48 4.18 12.99 7.21
CA SER A 48 5.01 12.16 8.07
C SER A 48 6.02 11.37 7.24
N PHE A 49 7.17 11.04 7.84
CA PHE A 49 8.16 10.23 7.14
C PHE A 49 7.66 8.80 6.99
N GLY A 50 7.74 8.29 5.77
CA GLY A 50 7.45 6.89 5.48
C GLY A 50 8.55 5.97 5.98
N TRP A 51 8.23 4.67 6.12
CA TRP A 51 9.20 3.69 6.63
C TRP A 51 10.39 3.47 5.68
N TRP A 52 10.28 3.87 4.40
CA TRP A 52 11.34 3.81 3.41
C TRP A 52 11.74 5.17 2.82
N GLU A 53 11.50 6.25 3.57
CA GLU A 53 11.56 7.65 3.10
C GLU A 53 12.79 8.01 2.25
N LYS A 54 13.97 7.54 2.67
CA LYS A 54 15.26 7.90 2.07
C LYS A 54 15.58 7.16 0.77
N PHE A 55 14.82 6.13 0.44
CA PHE A 55 15.09 5.27 -0.73
C PHE A 55 14.25 5.65 -1.95
N ILE A 56 13.16 6.36 -1.72
CA ILE A 56 12.22 6.79 -2.74
C ILE A 56 12.28 8.31 -2.82
N GLY A 57 12.43 8.88 -4.01
CA GLY A 57 12.46 10.33 -4.18
C GLY A 57 12.74 10.77 -5.60
N HIS A 58 12.85 12.08 -5.82
CA HIS A 58 13.13 12.63 -7.14
C HIS A 58 14.63 12.85 -7.34
N GLY A 59 15.17 12.28 -8.42
CA GLY A 59 16.53 12.48 -8.88
C GLY A 59 17.47 11.31 -8.61
N PRO A 60 18.68 11.36 -9.19
CA PRO A 60 19.60 10.23 -9.28
C PRO A 60 20.20 9.77 -7.94
N ASN A 61 19.98 10.51 -6.86
CA ASN A 61 20.44 10.14 -5.53
C ASN A 61 19.50 9.14 -4.82
N TYR A 62 18.32 8.89 -5.38
CA TYR A 62 17.37 7.93 -4.83
C TYR A 62 17.45 6.61 -5.59
N PRO A 63 17.62 5.48 -4.88
CA PRO A 63 17.56 4.14 -5.48
C PRO A 63 16.29 3.91 -6.31
N ILE A 64 15.16 4.43 -5.83
CA ILE A 64 13.90 4.48 -6.57
C ILE A 64 13.63 5.94 -6.96
N ASP A 65 14.01 6.29 -8.20
CA ASP A 65 13.84 7.65 -8.75
C ASP A 65 12.43 7.82 -9.34
N LEU A 66 11.63 8.68 -8.71
CA LEU A 66 10.25 9.03 -9.09
C LEU A 66 10.15 9.88 -10.36
N ASN A 67 11.27 10.35 -10.91
CA ASN A 67 11.30 10.95 -12.25
C ASN A 67 11.13 9.89 -13.35
N TRP A 68 11.42 8.62 -13.04
CA TRP A 68 11.37 7.51 -13.98
C TRP A 68 10.25 6.53 -13.65
N TYR A 69 10.05 6.22 -12.38
CA TYR A 69 9.14 5.17 -11.95
C TYR A 69 7.86 5.69 -11.32
N PHE A 70 6.77 4.97 -11.56
CA PHE A 70 5.52 5.05 -10.82
C PHE A 70 5.47 3.93 -9.79
N VAL A 71 5.54 4.28 -8.51
CA VAL A 71 5.60 3.31 -7.42
C VAL A 71 4.20 3.14 -6.83
N ILE A 72 3.78 1.89 -6.63
CA ILE A 72 2.57 1.54 -5.90
C ILE A 72 2.99 0.73 -4.68
N CYS A 73 2.69 1.22 -3.47
CA CYS A 73 2.90 0.46 -2.24
C CYS A 73 1.55 0.05 -1.67
N THR A 74 1.28 -1.25 -1.68
CA THR A 74 0.04 -1.81 -1.13
C THR A 74 0.28 -2.30 0.27
N ASN A 75 -0.65 -1.98 1.17
CA ASN A 75 -0.77 -2.71 2.42
C ASN A 75 -1.29 -4.14 2.16
N VAL A 76 -1.31 -5.01 3.17
CA VAL A 76 -1.76 -6.41 3.04
C VAL A 76 -3.13 -6.64 3.65
N LEU A 77 -3.84 -7.66 3.17
CA LEU A 77 -5.01 -8.18 3.89
C LEU A 77 -4.59 -8.69 5.26
N GLY A 78 -5.39 -8.40 6.28
CA GLY A 78 -5.07 -8.70 7.68
C GLY A 78 -4.35 -7.55 8.42
N SER A 79 -3.87 -6.53 7.71
CA SER A 79 -3.23 -5.37 8.32
C SER A 79 -4.21 -4.48 9.10
N CYS A 80 -3.72 -3.78 10.11
CA CYS A 80 -4.46 -2.77 10.86
C CYS A 80 -4.31 -1.34 10.28
N TYR A 81 -3.57 -1.16 9.19
CA TYR A 81 -3.34 0.14 8.54
C TYR A 81 -4.27 0.38 7.33
N GLY A 82 -5.58 0.21 7.53
CA GLY A 82 -6.63 0.60 6.56
C GLY A 82 -7.07 -0.46 5.55
N SER A 83 -6.29 -1.51 5.31
CA SER A 83 -6.78 -2.69 4.55
C SER A 83 -7.76 -3.50 5.40
N THR A 84 -8.58 -4.31 4.73
CA THR A 84 -9.46 -5.27 5.44
C THR A 84 -8.62 -6.24 6.25
N GLY A 85 -8.92 -6.31 7.55
CA GLY A 85 -8.31 -7.22 8.52
C GLY A 85 -9.29 -7.59 9.63
N PRO A 86 -8.84 -8.29 10.68
CA PRO A 86 -9.70 -8.82 11.75
C PRO A 86 -10.60 -7.76 12.42
N SER A 87 -10.12 -6.52 12.56
CA SER A 87 -10.88 -5.42 13.16
C SER A 87 -11.85 -4.72 12.20
N SER A 88 -11.87 -5.09 10.92
CA SER A 88 -12.80 -4.53 9.94
C SER A 88 -14.22 -5.03 10.18
N ILE A 89 -15.20 -4.18 9.95
CA ILE A 89 -16.62 -4.55 10.06
C ILE A 89 -17.02 -5.41 8.85
N ASN A 90 -17.58 -6.57 9.12
CA ASN A 90 -18.25 -7.39 8.12
C ASN A 90 -19.56 -6.69 7.70
N PRO A 91 -19.73 -6.30 6.42
CA PRO A 91 -20.94 -5.61 5.97
C PRO A 91 -22.20 -6.48 6.03
N GLU A 92 -22.06 -7.82 6.10
CA GLU A 92 -23.17 -8.76 6.15
C GLU A 92 -23.69 -8.95 7.58
N THR A 93 -22.80 -8.90 8.59
CA THR A 93 -23.17 -9.13 10.01
C THR A 93 -23.12 -7.88 10.87
N ASN A 94 -22.49 -6.80 10.38
CA ASN A 94 -22.18 -5.58 11.12
C ASN A 94 -21.33 -5.80 12.39
N GLU A 95 -20.56 -6.89 12.42
CA GLU A 95 -19.63 -7.25 13.50
C GLU A 95 -18.19 -7.33 12.96
N PRO A 96 -17.14 -7.30 13.81
CA PRO A 96 -15.77 -7.54 13.38
C PRO A 96 -15.59 -8.87 12.61
N MET A 97 -14.68 -8.90 11.63
CA MET A 97 -14.41 -10.09 10.81
C MET A 97 -13.57 -11.16 11.53
N GLY A 98 -12.70 -10.75 12.44
CA GLY A 98 -11.96 -11.64 13.33
C GLY A 98 -12.76 -11.92 14.62
N PRO A 99 -12.22 -12.75 15.53
CA PRO A 99 -12.83 -12.92 16.85
C PRO A 99 -13.03 -11.58 17.58
#